data_AF-A0A3A8GAJ6-F1
#
_entry.id   AF-A0A3A8GAJ6-F1
#
_cell.length_a   1.000
_cell.length_b   1.000
_cell.length_c   1.000
_cell.angle_alpha   90.00
_cell.angle_beta   90.00
_cell.angle_gamma   90.00
#
_symmetry.space_group_name_H-M   'P 1'
#
loop_
_entity.id
_entity.type
_entity.pdbx_description
1 polymer ?
#
loop_
_entity_poly.entity_id
_entity_poly.type
_entity_poly.pdbx_seq_one_letter_code
_entity_poly.pdbx_strand_id
1 'polypeptide(L)'
;MGDPVVPETPVEDPQLPDAGTGEVDAGTQVPDAGTGTDAGTGTDAGTGTPDAGTGTDAGTGTDAGTDAGTQDPGETKYELPSAPGWTFYGREQGGPRFVYGVTADEGGNVWVAGGEEGLFLLKKGESTFRKFTMADGLRPYGYMPDGSAPPGMPYLKVISVAGAWDGAVFVGYAGKPPPPGIADCESEWDTAGKKRPADASVYKSGDADRVELRADGTLKVVHYDISSGPGVVSGYERREKLCHVYRIAYDKDSDPKKSSVWFGGNHGFARGDAHYAGDPTCNGKLECSGLEEHSHPAYSAFIYSNYASDKLQYKEDYSKYQVRDALLTDAYYGIAPLPNHDVWIGGANRSTKYYYGTTGLNFWRAQEMTEHPEYKWNRRDLWTDAVGEKEWPYSRPEERTEDLVSGMAVVPDGTNRVWVSSFANGLLQLDAEGNVLRSLKNDLIAPHVASVAVDPLDNSAWAGAAWGGGISRVGGGVTKYSYTLFGQHLSGLRVSDIQVDRSGARRRMLAAFTPVEQGKGPVTPGAIGIYDGD
;
A
#
# COMPACT_ATOMS: atom_id res chain seq x y z
N MET A 1 29.83 -46.39 10.81
CA MET A 1 29.99 -44.93 10.71
C MET A 1 29.70 -44.57 9.27
N GLY A 2 28.49 -44.09 9.01
CA GLY A 2 28.10 -43.48 7.75
C GLY A 2 27.39 -42.19 8.14
N ASP A 3 27.87 -41.07 7.63
CA ASP A 3 27.33 -39.75 7.95
C ASP A 3 25.88 -39.61 7.46
N PRO A 4 25.01 -38.95 8.24
CA PRO A 4 23.65 -38.68 7.80
C PRO A 4 23.65 -37.60 6.72
N VAL A 5 23.07 -37.94 5.57
CA VAL A 5 22.78 -37.02 4.47
C VAL A 5 21.77 -35.97 4.95
N VAL A 6 22.20 -34.71 4.93
CA VAL A 6 21.34 -33.54 5.16
C VAL A 6 20.46 -33.37 3.92
N PRO A 7 19.13 -33.21 4.02
CA PRO A 7 18.30 -32.88 2.88
C PRO A 7 18.60 -31.44 2.45
N GLU A 8 19.01 -31.26 1.19
CA GLU A 8 19.08 -29.95 0.56
C GLU A 8 17.67 -29.33 0.52
N THR A 9 17.55 -28.14 1.10
CA THR A 9 16.33 -27.33 1.05
C THR A 9 16.25 -26.70 -0.35
N PRO A 10 15.11 -26.80 -1.07
CA PRO A 10 14.94 -26.08 -2.33
C PRO A 10 15.01 -24.58 -2.05
N VAL A 11 15.97 -23.90 -2.68
CA VAL A 11 16.00 -22.44 -2.76
C VAL A 11 14.90 -22.04 -3.75
N GLU A 12 13.71 -21.72 -3.25
CA GLU A 12 12.69 -21.06 -4.05
C GLU A 12 13.09 -19.59 -4.27
N ASP A 13 13.15 -19.23 -5.56
CA ASP A 13 13.39 -17.91 -6.13
C ASP A 13 12.41 -16.89 -5.53
N PRO A 14 12.87 -15.87 -4.76
CA PRO A 14 11.98 -14.84 -4.27
C PRO A 14 11.54 -13.98 -5.46
N GLN A 15 10.31 -14.19 -5.93
CA GLN A 15 9.68 -13.28 -6.88
C GLN A 15 9.69 -11.87 -6.29
N LEU A 16 10.57 -11.04 -6.85
CA LEU A 16 10.56 -9.59 -6.70
C LEU A 16 9.17 -9.07 -7.08
N PRO A 17 8.62 -8.07 -6.37
CA PRO A 17 7.53 -7.29 -6.91
C PRO A 17 7.98 -6.70 -8.26
N ASP A 18 7.17 -6.90 -9.28
CA ASP A 18 7.36 -6.39 -10.63
C ASP A 18 7.60 -4.87 -10.58
N ALA A 19 8.83 -4.45 -10.87
CA ALA A 19 9.16 -3.04 -11.00
C ALA A 19 8.49 -2.53 -12.27
N GLY A 20 7.45 -1.71 -12.10
CA GLY A 20 6.64 -1.20 -13.19
C GLY A 20 7.49 -0.58 -14.29
N THR A 21 7.53 -1.21 -15.47
CA THR A 21 7.98 -0.55 -16.69
C THR A 21 7.08 -0.94 -17.87
N GLY A 22 6.06 -0.12 -18.15
CA GLY A 22 5.57 0.09 -19.52
C GLY A 22 6.58 0.94 -20.30
N GLU A 23 6.78 0.85 -21.62
CA GLU A 23 5.92 0.34 -22.69
C GLU A 23 6.74 0.08 -23.99
N VAL A 24 6.15 -0.74 -24.88
CA VAL A 24 6.30 -0.91 -26.35
C VAL A 24 7.62 -1.32 -27.03
N ASP A 25 7.57 -2.46 -27.73
CA ASP A 25 8.21 -2.61 -29.05
C ASP A 25 7.14 -2.84 -30.13
N ALA A 26 7.26 -2.05 -31.20
CA ALA A 26 6.40 -2.04 -32.36
C ALA A 26 7.13 -2.74 -33.52
N GLY A 27 6.80 -4.01 -33.73
CA GLY A 27 6.65 -4.64 -35.04
C GLY A 27 7.91 -4.99 -35.85
N THR A 28 7.94 -6.24 -36.33
CA THR A 28 8.33 -6.57 -37.71
C THR A 28 7.57 -7.81 -38.20
N GLN A 29 7.17 -7.76 -39.47
CA GLN A 29 6.28 -8.70 -40.17
C GLN A 29 6.98 -10.00 -40.61
N VAL A 30 6.19 -11.05 -40.91
CA VAL A 30 5.98 -11.69 -42.24
C VAL A 30 5.02 -12.92 -42.10
N PRO A 31 4.24 -13.32 -43.14
CA PRO A 31 2.83 -13.75 -43.03
C PRO A 31 2.51 -15.22 -43.43
N ASP A 32 1.19 -15.49 -43.55
CA ASP A 32 0.45 -16.62 -44.16
C ASP A 32 0.20 -17.87 -43.26
N ALA A 33 -0.96 -18.56 -43.28
CA ALA A 33 -2.08 -18.65 -44.21
C ALA A 33 -3.37 -19.11 -43.50
N GLY A 34 -4.55 -18.76 -44.03
CA GLY A 34 -5.82 -19.28 -43.51
C GLY A 34 -7.07 -18.75 -44.23
N THR A 35 -7.32 -19.28 -45.42
CA THR A 35 -8.40 -19.08 -46.40
C THR A 35 -9.85 -19.04 -45.88
N GLY A 36 -10.70 -18.18 -46.51
CA GLY A 36 -12.07 -18.56 -46.89
C GLY A 36 -13.21 -17.55 -46.68
N THR A 37 -13.50 -16.74 -47.73
CA THR A 37 -14.83 -16.35 -48.31
C THR A 37 -16.05 -16.11 -47.40
N ASP A 38 -16.64 -14.88 -47.39
CA ASP A 38 -17.85 -14.43 -48.16
C ASP A 38 -19.18 -15.00 -47.57
N ALA A 39 -20.33 -14.34 -47.44
CA ALA A 39 -20.89 -13.05 -47.87
C ALA A 39 -22.11 -12.71 -46.97
N GLY A 40 -22.62 -11.47 -47.04
CA GLY A 40 -23.96 -11.16 -46.53
C GLY A 40 -24.23 -9.68 -46.26
N THR A 41 -24.57 -8.94 -47.30
CA THR A 41 -25.09 -7.57 -47.29
C THR A 41 -26.53 -7.50 -46.77
N GLY A 42 -26.90 -6.42 -46.07
CA GLY A 42 -28.30 -6.05 -45.81
C GLY A 42 -28.47 -4.78 -44.95
N THR A 43 -28.58 -3.62 -45.61
CA THR A 43 -29.29 -2.38 -45.17
C THR A 43 -30.81 -2.68 -45.03
N ASP A 44 -31.70 -1.98 -44.33
CA ASP A 44 -31.82 -0.56 -43.97
C ASP A 44 -33.05 -0.35 -43.03
N ALA A 45 -33.10 0.84 -42.37
CA ALA A 45 -34.27 1.64 -41.93
C ALA A 45 -35.36 1.04 -40.97
N GLY A 46 -35.94 1.73 -39.99
CA GLY A 46 -35.90 3.13 -39.53
C GLY A 46 -37.03 3.40 -38.50
N THR A 47 -36.77 4.36 -37.60
CA THR A 47 -37.66 5.36 -36.94
C THR A 47 -38.99 4.97 -36.25
N GLY A 48 -39.11 5.40 -34.98
CA GLY A 48 -40.39 5.70 -34.30
C GLY A 48 -40.22 6.11 -32.82
N THR A 49 -40.42 7.40 -32.50
CA THR A 49 -40.55 7.97 -31.13
C THR A 49 -42.05 8.08 -30.74
N PRO A 50 -42.42 8.70 -29.60
CA PRO A 50 -42.35 8.23 -28.20
C PRO A 50 -43.76 8.12 -27.57
N ASP A 51 -43.96 7.38 -26.48
CA ASP A 51 -45.10 7.66 -25.59
C ASP A 51 -44.88 7.30 -24.12
N ALA A 52 -45.49 8.12 -23.28
CA ALA A 52 -45.41 8.18 -21.84
C ALA A 52 -46.32 7.14 -21.17
N GLY A 53 -45.85 6.57 -20.05
CA GLY A 53 -46.64 5.74 -19.16
C GLY A 53 -46.20 5.94 -17.72
N THR A 54 -47.04 6.61 -16.94
CA THR A 54 -46.95 6.76 -15.48
C THR A 54 -47.24 5.44 -14.77
N GLY A 55 -46.40 5.04 -13.82
CA GLY A 55 -46.69 3.96 -12.88
C GLY A 55 -45.60 3.79 -11.83
N THR A 56 -45.92 4.11 -10.57
CA THR A 56 -45.12 3.85 -9.37
C THR A 56 -45.37 2.43 -8.86
N ASP A 57 -44.32 1.60 -8.73
CA ASP A 57 -43.99 0.77 -7.54
C ASP A 57 -42.49 0.33 -7.68
N ALA A 58 -41.65 0.55 -6.67
CA ALA A 58 -41.28 -0.38 -5.59
C ALA A 58 -40.63 -1.70 -6.05
N GLY A 59 -39.40 -1.63 -6.58
CA GLY A 59 -38.55 -2.80 -6.83
C GLY A 59 -37.13 -2.61 -6.30
N THR A 60 -36.76 -3.43 -5.32
CA THR A 60 -35.38 -3.64 -4.84
C THR A 60 -34.52 -4.21 -5.97
N GLY A 61 -33.70 -3.36 -6.60
CA GLY A 61 -32.76 -3.76 -7.65
C GLY A 61 -31.37 -4.01 -7.08
N THR A 62 -30.96 -5.26 -7.07
CA THR A 62 -29.57 -5.70 -6.91
C THR A 62 -28.69 -5.04 -7.96
N ASP A 63 -27.74 -4.22 -7.52
CA ASP A 63 -26.60 -3.77 -8.31
C ASP A 63 -25.66 -4.97 -8.51
N ALA A 64 -25.85 -5.66 -9.63
CA ALA A 64 -24.92 -6.64 -10.14
C ALA A 64 -24.20 -6.02 -11.33
N GLY A 65 -23.07 -5.34 -11.05
CA GLY A 65 -22.07 -5.11 -12.07
C GLY A 65 -21.61 -6.45 -12.62
N THR A 66 -21.78 -6.65 -13.93
CA THR A 66 -21.37 -7.86 -14.64
C THR A 66 -19.85 -7.96 -14.61
N ASP A 67 -19.34 -8.84 -13.76
CA ASP A 67 -17.97 -9.31 -13.78
C ASP A 67 -17.76 -10.24 -14.98
N ALA A 68 -16.66 -10.05 -15.71
CA ALA A 68 -16.16 -11.07 -16.61
C ALA A 68 -15.67 -12.23 -15.72
N GLY A 69 -16.58 -13.17 -15.47
CA GLY A 69 -16.49 -14.15 -14.39
C GLY A 69 -15.17 -14.92 -14.32
N THR A 70 -14.49 -14.76 -13.19
CA THR A 70 -13.84 -15.87 -12.52
C THR A 70 -14.79 -16.37 -11.45
N GLN A 71 -15.28 -17.60 -11.57
CA GLN A 71 -16.09 -18.25 -10.54
C GLN A 71 -15.38 -18.13 -9.19
N ASP A 72 -16.02 -17.50 -8.18
CA ASP A 72 -15.44 -17.41 -6.83
C ASP A 72 -15.07 -18.83 -6.38
N PRO A 73 -13.78 -19.11 -6.13
CA PRO A 73 -13.35 -20.46 -5.78
C PRO A 73 -13.81 -20.86 -4.38
N GLY A 74 -14.52 -19.98 -3.68
CA GLY A 74 -14.99 -20.16 -2.32
C GLY A 74 -13.91 -19.85 -1.29
N GLU A 75 -14.25 -20.09 -0.03
CA GLU A 75 -13.38 -19.86 1.12
C GLU A 75 -13.12 -21.19 1.85
N THR A 76 -11.89 -21.40 2.30
CA THR A 76 -11.61 -22.46 3.27
C THR A 76 -12.18 -22.06 4.63
N LYS A 77 -12.65 -23.04 5.39
CA LYS A 77 -13.04 -22.84 6.79
C LYS A 77 -11.95 -23.39 7.69
N TYR A 78 -11.54 -22.60 8.67
CA TYR A 78 -10.66 -23.03 9.74
C TYR A 78 -11.10 -22.41 11.05
N GLU A 79 -10.85 -23.11 12.15
CA GLU A 79 -11.13 -22.60 13.49
C GLU A 79 -10.06 -21.57 13.86
N LEU A 80 -10.49 -20.40 14.33
CA LEU A 80 -9.58 -19.43 14.90
C LEU A 80 -8.99 -19.98 16.21
N PRO A 81 -7.67 -19.83 16.43
CA PRO A 81 -7.03 -20.40 17.61
C PRO A 81 -7.49 -19.70 18.89
N SER A 82 -7.41 -20.44 20.00
CA SER A 82 -7.48 -19.86 21.35
C SER A 82 -6.08 -19.78 21.93
N ALA A 83 -5.64 -18.57 22.29
CA ALA A 83 -4.29 -18.30 22.70
C ALA A 83 -4.29 -17.31 23.89
N PRO A 84 -3.50 -17.54 24.95
CA PRO A 84 -3.44 -16.63 26.09
C PRO A 84 -3.08 -15.20 25.67
N GLY A 85 -3.89 -14.24 26.10
CA GLY A 85 -3.74 -12.83 25.76
C GLY A 85 -4.17 -12.47 24.33
N TRP A 86 -4.61 -13.41 23.50
CA TRP A 86 -5.05 -13.14 22.13
C TRP A 86 -6.54 -13.39 21.95
N THR A 87 -7.18 -12.45 21.25
CA THR A 87 -8.53 -12.62 20.70
C THR A 87 -8.45 -12.51 19.18
N PHE A 88 -9.06 -13.45 18.46
CA PHE A 88 -9.10 -13.45 17.01
C PHE A 88 -10.51 -13.21 16.48
N TYR A 89 -10.59 -12.47 15.39
CA TYR A 89 -11.82 -12.19 14.67
C TYR A 89 -11.65 -12.54 13.19
N GLY A 90 -12.69 -13.09 12.59
CA GLY A 90 -12.74 -13.44 11.17
C GLY A 90 -14.17 -13.36 10.62
N ARG A 91 -14.47 -14.20 9.63
CA ARG A 91 -15.76 -14.20 8.90
C ARG A 91 -16.97 -14.40 9.81
N GLU A 92 -16.83 -15.25 10.84
CA GLU A 92 -17.92 -15.54 11.78
C GLU A 92 -18.37 -14.33 12.60
N GLN A 93 -17.49 -13.33 12.76
CA GLN A 93 -17.79 -12.07 13.44
C GLN A 93 -18.15 -10.95 12.45
N GLY A 94 -18.40 -11.28 11.18
CA GLY A 94 -18.67 -10.30 10.13
C GLY A 94 -17.44 -9.56 9.60
N GLY A 95 -16.23 -10.03 9.94
CA GLY A 95 -14.98 -9.47 9.43
C GLY A 95 -14.77 -9.74 7.93
N PRO A 96 -13.83 -9.01 7.29
CA PRO A 96 -13.60 -9.14 5.85
C PRO A 96 -12.92 -10.45 5.47
N ARG A 97 -13.10 -10.87 4.21
CA ARG A 97 -12.33 -11.98 3.60
C ARG A 97 -10.84 -11.62 3.48
N PHE A 98 -10.57 -10.38 3.11
CA PHE A 98 -9.24 -9.82 2.95
C PHE A 98 -8.95 -8.81 4.06
N VAL A 99 -7.87 -9.04 4.82
CA VAL A 99 -7.42 -8.13 5.88
C VAL A 99 -6.09 -7.54 5.45
N TYR A 100 -6.08 -6.31 4.93
CA TYR A 100 -4.87 -5.64 4.43
C TYR A 100 -4.18 -4.76 5.48
N GLY A 101 -4.94 -4.26 6.46
CA GLY A 101 -4.46 -3.36 7.49
C GLY A 101 -5.46 -3.25 8.63
N VAL A 102 -4.97 -2.90 9.82
CA VAL A 102 -5.80 -2.81 11.02
C VAL A 102 -5.30 -1.68 11.91
N THR A 103 -6.20 -0.88 12.47
CA THR A 103 -5.82 0.20 13.39
C THR A 103 -6.88 0.39 14.46
N ALA A 104 -6.52 1.01 15.58
CA ALA A 104 -7.50 1.59 16.49
C ALA A 104 -7.53 3.12 16.36
N ASP A 105 -8.71 3.71 16.52
CA ASP A 105 -8.84 5.15 16.76
C ASP A 105 -8.64 5.49 18.25
N GLU A 106 -8.57 6.77 18.60
CA GLU A 106 -8.41 7.20 20.00
C GLU A 106 -9.59 6.79 20.92
N GLY A 107 -10.76 6.47 20.35
CA GLY A 107 -11.90 5.91 21.08
C GLY A 107 -11.75 4.42 21.42
N GLY A 108 -10.81 3.74 20.77
CA GLY A 108 -10.54 2.31 20.90
C GLY A 108 -11.40 1.42 20.00
N ASN A 109 -12.08 2.02 19.00
CA ASN A 109 -12.71 1.25 17.95
C ASN A 109 -11.64 0.67 17.02
N VAL A 110 -11.86 -0.53 16.52
CA VAL A 110 -10.94 -1.19 15.58
C VAL A 110 -11.47 -1.04 14.16
N TRP A 111 -10.64 -0.47 13.30
CA TRP A 111 -10.91 -0.27 11.88
C TRP A 111 -10.04 -1.20 11.05
N VAL A 112 -10.59 -1.76 9.97
CA VAL A 112 -9.92 -2.77 9.15
C VAL A 112 -10.07 -2.45 7.68
N ALA A 113 -8.95 -2.50 6.95
CA ALA A 113 -8.89 -2.42 5.50
C ALA A 113 -9.32 -3.77 4.90
N GLY A 114 -10.57 -3.83 4.43
CA GLY A 114 -11.24 -5.05 3.96
C GLY A 114 -11.05 -5.37 2.47
N GLY A 115 -10.17 -4.65 1.77
CA GLY A 115 -10.00 -4.81 0.34
C GLY A 115 -11.21 -4.34 -0.45
N GLU A 116 -11.61 -5.14 -1.43
CA GLU A 116 -12.78 -4.89 -2.29
C GLU A 116 -14.10 -4.98 -1.53
N GLU A 117 -14.10 -5.61 -0.34
CA GLU A 117 -15.27 -5.60 0.52
C GLU A 117 -15.47 -4.26 1.25
N GLY A 118 -14.50 -3.35 1.25
CA GLY A 118 -14.61 -2.00 1.81
C GLY A 118 -13.95 -1.83 3.18
N LEU A 119 -14.46 -0.88 3.97
CA LEU A 119 -13.96 -0.54 5.32
C LEU A 119 -14.79 -1.26 6.37
N PHE A 120 -14.15 -1.81 7.39
CA PHE A 120 -14.83 -2.52 8.48
C PHE A 120 -14.54 -1.87 9.82
N LEU A 121 -15.54 -1.87 10.69
CA LEU A 121 -15.51 -1.28 12.03
C LEU A 121 -15.98 -2.31 13.07
N LEU A 122 -15.16 -2.56 14.08
CA LEU A 122 -15.57 -3.18 15.34
C LEU A 122 -15.54 -2.10 16.42
N LYS A 123 -16.72 -1.68 16.88
CA LYS A 123 -16.78 -0.69 17.96
C LYS A 123 -16.24 -1.28 19.25
N LYS A 124 -15.68 -0.41 20.08
CA LYS A 124 -15.20 -0.82 21.41
C LYS A 124 -16.31 -1.50 22.21
N GLY A 125 -16.04 -2.71 22.67
CA GLY A 125 -16.99 -3.51 23.46
C GLY A 125 -17.98 -4.35 22.63
N GLU A 126 -17.99 -4.20 21.31
CA GLU A 126 -18.77 -5.07 20.42
C GLU A 126 -17.97 -6.33 20.03
N SER A 127 -18.67 -7.31 19.45
CA SER A 127 -18.09 -8.59 19.00
C SER A 127 -18.31 -8.86 17.51
N THR A 128 -18.94 -7.95 16.79
CA THR A 128 -19.26 -8.09 15.36
C THR A 128 -18.88 -6.85 14.59
N PHE A 129 -18.36 -7.03 13.39
CA PHE A 129 -17.98 -5.93 12.52
C PHE A 129 -19.18 -5.37 11.75
N ARG A 130 -19.14 -4.07 11.51
CA ARG A 130 -19.95 -3.36 10.52
C ARG A 130 -19.10 -3.07 9.29
N LYS A 131 -19.66 -3.35 8.11
CA LYS A 131 -19.06 -3.06 6.80
C LYS A 131 -19.55 -1.72 6.25
N PHE A 132 -18.67 -1.00 5.57
CA PHE A 132 -18.94 0.22 4.84
C PHE A 132 -18.34 0.16 3.43
N THR A 133 -19.04 0.72 2.45
CA THR A 133 -18.71 0.66 1.02
C THR A 133 -18.84 2.04 0.35
N MET A 134 -18.73 2.10 -0.97
CA MET A 134 -19.04 3.32 -1.73
C MET A 134 -20.49 3.80 -1.51
N ALA A 135 -21.44 2.89 -1.21
CA ALA A 135 -22.82 3.26 -0.87
C ALA A 135 -22.92 4.06 0.44
N ASP A 136 -21.92 3.93 1.32
CA ASP A 136 -21.80 4.67 2.58
C ASP A 136 -20.98 5.96 2.43
N GLY A 137 -20.53 6.28 1.21
CA GLY A 137 -19.80 7.50 0.88
C GLY A 137 -18.28 7.35 0.70
N LEU A 138 -17.72 6.14 0.82
CA LEU A 138 -16.30 5.91 0.53
C LEU A 138 -15.99 6.27 -0.93
N ARG A 139 -14.83 6.90 -1.15
CA ARG A 139 -14.48 7.49 -2.45
C ARG A 139 -13.07 7.08 -2.90
N PRO A 140 -12.92 5.93 -3.56
CA PRO A 140 -11.62 5.41 -4.00
C PRO A 140 -11.14 6.04 -5.32
N TYR A 141 -11.43 7.32 -5.52
CA TYR A 141 -11.10 8.06 -6.74
C TYR A 141 -11.15 9.58 -6.55
N GLY A 142 -10.29 10.30 -7.28
CA GLY A 142 -10.21 11.76 -7.30
C GLY A 142 -11.39 12.46 -7.99
N TYR A 143 -11.38 13.79 -7.98
CA TYR A 143 -12.39 14.62 -8.66
C TYR A 143 -11.97 14.95 -10.10
N MET A 144 -12.97 15.08 -10.98
CA MET A 144 -12.82 15.77 -12.26
C MET A 144 -12.79 17.30 -12.03
N PRO A 145 -12.33 18.11 -13.01
CA PRO A 145 -12.22 19.56 -12.84
C PRO A 145 -13.51 20.28 -12.42
N ASP A 146 -14.67 19.71 -12.72
CA ASP A 146 -15.99 20.24 -12.34
C ASP A 146 -16.50 19.72 -11.00
N GLY A 147 -15.69 18.93 -10.27
CA GLY A 147 -16.05 18.27 -9.02
C GLY A 147 -16.87 17.00 -9.17
N SER A 148 -17.08 16.51 -10.39
CA SER A 148 -17.77 15.24 -10.62
C SER A 148 -16.87 14.02 -10.39
N ALA A 149 -17.49 12.83 -10.31
CA ALA A 149 -16.77 11.57 -10.32
C ALA A 149 -16.18 11.30 -11.72
N PRO A 150 -15.04 10.62 -11.83
CA PRO A 150 -14.49 10.23 -13.11
C PRO A 150 -15.46 9.32 -13.86
N PRO A 151 -15.61 9.47 -15.19
CA PRO A 151 -16.41 8.56 -15.98
C PRO A 151 -15.83 7.14 -15.95
N GLY A 152 -16.72 6.14 -16.03
CA GLY A 152 -16.36 4.73 -15.96
C GLY A 152 -16.74 4.09 -14.63
N MET A 153 -16.48 2.78 -14.50
CA MET A 153 -16.80 2.04 -13.28
C MET A 153 -15.73 2.30 -12.21
N PRO A 154 -16.10 2.84 -11.03
CA PRO A 154 -15.17 3.05 -9.93
C PRO A 154 -14.70 1.71 -9.36
N TYR A 155 -13.52 1.72 -8.76
CA TYR A 155 -12.91 0.52 -8.16
C TYR A 155 -12.69 0.74 -6.67
N LEU A 156 -13.42 0.00 -5.84
CA LEU A 156 -13.22 0.00 -4.40
C LEU A 156 -12.19 -1.06 -4.03
N LYS A 157 -11.08 -0.66 -3.41
CA LYS A 157 -10.18 -1.59 -2.70
C LYS A 157 -9.45 -0.87 -1.57
N VAL A 158 -9.93 -1.04 -0.35
CA VAL A 158 -9.32 -0.46 0.86
C VAL A 158 -8.10 -1.29 1.25
N ILE A 159 -6.90 -0.70 1.22
CA ILE A 159 -5.64 -1.42 1.48
C ILE A 159 -4.86 -0.91 2.69
N SER A 160 -5.16 0.28 3.19
CA SER A 160 -4.49 0.83 4.36
C SER A 160 -5.44 1.64 5.23
N VAL A 161 -5.18 1.65 6.54
CA VAL A 161 -5.92 2.43 7.52
C VAL A 161 -4.97 3.00 8.58
N ALA A 162 -5.28 4.21 9.07
CA ALA A 162 -4.63 4.80 10.23
C ALA A 162 -5.65 5.50 11.11
N GLY A 163 -5.74 5.07 12.37
CA GLY A 163 -6.67 5.66 13.32
C GLY A 163 -6.26 7.09 13.66
N ALA A 164 -7.27 7.93 13.86
CA ALA A 164 -7.10 9.32 14.24
C ALA A 164 -7.74 9.55 15.61
N TRP A 165 -8.43 10.67 15.78
CA TRP A 165 -9.21 10.96 16.99
C TRP A 165 -10.43 10.03 17.14
N ASP A 166 -11.13 10.14 18.26
CA ASP A 166 -12.30 9.31 18.57
C ASP A 166 -13.32 9.27 17.42
N GLY A 167 -13.59 8.05 16.95
CA GLY A 167 -14.50 7.78 15.84
C GLY A 167 -13.96 8.14 14.45
N ALA A 168 -12.67 8.46 14.31
CA ALA A 168 -12.09 8.86 13.03
C ALA A 168 -10.95 7.94 12.57
N VAL A 169 -10.90 7.71 11.26
CA VAL A 169 -9.89 6.89 10.59
C VAL A 169 -9.55 7.49 9.23
N PHE A 170 -8.28 7.44 8.86
CA PHE A 170 -7.83 7.67 7.49
C PHE A 170 -7.80 6.34 6.74
N VAL A 171 -8.27 6.35 5.49
CA VAL A 171 -8.50 5.16 4.66
C VAL A 171 -7.75 5.36 3.35
N GLY A 172 -6.92 4.40 2.96
CA GLY A 172 -6.16 4.45 1.71
C GLY A 172 -6.59 3.36 0.75
N TYR A 173 -6.63 3.69 -0.54
CA TYR A 173 -7.14 2.80 -1.59
C TYR A 173 -6.05 2.34 -2.55
N ALA A 174 -6.26 1.18 -3.16
CA ALA A 174 -5.49 0.74 -4.31
C ALA A 174 -6.04 1.37 -5.60
N GLY A 175 -5.14 1.76 -6.50
CA GLY A 175 -5.48 2.06 -7.88
C GLY A 175 -6.15 0.87 -8.57
N LYS A 176 -7.00 1.19 -9.53
CA LYS A 176 -7.75 0.25 -10.36
C LYS A 176 -6.78 -0.54 -11.25
N PRO A 177 -6.81 -1.88 -11.19
CA PRO A 177 -6.10 -2.71 -12.14
C PRO A 177 -6.51 -2.36 -13.57
N PRO A 178 -5.57 -2.03 -14.46
CA PRO A 178 -5.91 -1.67 -15.82
C PRO A 178 -6.37 -2.90 -16.62
N PRO A 179 -7.23 -2.73 -17.63
CA PRO A 179 -7.49 -3.79 -18.61
C PRO A 179 -6.20 -4.24 -19.33
N PRO A 180 -6.15 -5.46 -19.89
CA PRO A 180 -5.00 -5.89 -20.68
C PRO A 180 -4.64 -4.91 -21.80
N GLY A 181 -3.36 -4.54 -21.90
CA GLY A 181 -2.86 -3.58 -22.89
C GLY A 181 -3.11 -2.10 -22.56
N ILE A 182 -3.64 -1.82 -21.36
CA ILE A 182 -3.77 -0.48 -20.79
C ILE A 182 -2.71 -0.36 -19.68
N ALA A 183 -2.10 0.82 -19.55
CA ALA A 183 -1.11 1.04 -18.51
C ALA A 183 -1.81 1.25 -17.16
N ASP A 184 -1.07 1.02 -16.07
CA ASP A 184 -1.57 1.23 -14.70
C ASP A 184 -1.94 2.69 -14.42
N CYS A 185 -2.56 2.95 -13.27
CA CYS A 185 -2.98 4.30 -12.88
C CYS A 185 -1.84 5.33 -12.89
N GLU A 186 -0.61 4.89 -12.66
CA GLU A 186 0.58 5.72 -12.68
C GLU A 186 0.96 6.16 -14.10
N SER A 187 0.86 5.26 -15.07
CA SER A 187 1.37 5.44 -16.44
C SER A 187 0.28 5.63 -17.49
N GLU A 188 -0.98 5.45 -17.11
CA GLU A 188 -2.15 5.47 -17.98
C GLU A 188 -2.25 6.76 -18.78
N TRP A 189 -2.10 7.90 -18.11
CA TRP A 189 -2.19 9.19 -18.79
C TRP A 189 -1.08 9.35 -19.85
N ASP A 190 0.15 9.03 -19.48
CA ASP A 190 1.33 9.20 -20.34
C ASP A 190 1.27 8.28 -21.57
N THR A 191 0.79 7.06 -21.34
CA THR A 191 0.66 6.01 -22.35
C THR A 191 -0.51 6.27 -23.30
N ALA A 192 -1.66 6.69 -22.76
CA ALA A 192 -2.84 6.99 -23.56
C ALA A 192 -2.56 8.13 -24.55
N GLY A 193 -2.02 9.24 -24.04
CA GLY A 193 -1.45 10.35 -24.80
C GLY A 193 -2.07 10.58 -26.17
N LYS A 194 -1.26 10.44 -27.24
CA LYS A 194 -1.69 10.66 -28.64
C LYS A 194 -2.45 9.47 -29.25
N LYS A 195 -2.44 8.30 -28.61
CA LYS A 195 -2.97 7.06 -29.18
C LYS A 195 -4.46 6.90 -28.88
N ARG A 196 -4.91 7.34 -27.70
CA ARG A 196 -6.31 7.28 -27.24
C ARG A 196 -6.55 8.26 -26.08
N PRO A 197 -7.82 8.58 -25.76
CA PRO A 197 -8.15 9.25 -24.51
C PRO A 197 -7.68 8.43 -23.29
N ALA A 198 -7.20 9.11 -22.25
CA ALA A 198 -6.85 8.48 -20.98
C ALA A 198 -8.12 8.06 -20.22
N ASP A 199 -8.11 6.87 -19.62
CA ASP A 199 -9.22 6.34 -18.84
C ASP A 199 -9.21 6.95 -17.43
N ALA A 200 -10.13 7.89 -17.18
CA ALA A 200 -10.27 8.54 -15.88
C ALA A 200 -10.58 7.58 -14.74
N SER A 201 -11.29 6.47 -15.01
CA SER A 201 -11.53 5.47 -13.97
C SER A 201 -10.26 4.74 -13.53
N VAL A 202 -9.19 4.79 -14.33
CA VAL A 202 -7.88 4.22 -14.02
C VAL A 202 -6.96 5.30 -13.45
N TYR A 203 -6.68 6.36 -14.22
CA TYR A 203 -5.71 7.36 -13.76
C TYR A 203 -6.23 8.21 -12.61
N LYS A 204 -7.54 8.28 -12.27
CA LYS A 204 -8.05 8.95 -11.05
C LYS A 204 -8.41 7.97 -9.93
N SER A 205 -8.15 6.67 -10.09
CA SER A 205 -8.43 5.69 -9.03
C SER A 205 -7.40 5.71 -7.91
N GLY A 206 -7.78 5.24 -6.73
CA GLY A 206 -6.91 5.20 -5.56
C GLY A 206 -7.28 6.27 -4.55
N ASP A 207 -6.27 7.05 -4.13
CA ASP A 207 -6.40 8.15 -3.19
C ASP A 207 -6.68 7.73 -1.73
N ALA A 208 -7.14 8.68 -0.93
CA ALA A 208 -7.45 8.46 0.47
C ALA A 208 -8.68 9.25 0.94
N ASP A 209 -9.31 8.76 1.99
CA ASP A 209 -10.41 9.43 2.68
C ASP A 209 -10.07 9.64 4.16
N ARG A 210 -10.56 10.73 4.75
CA ARG A 210 -10.85 10.80 6.19
C ARG A 210 -12.29 10.41 6.42
N VAL A 211 -12.50 9.43 7.28
CA VAL A 211 -13.81 8.92 7.67
C VAL A 211 -14.04 9.23 9.14
N GLU A 212 -15.17 9.85 9.45
CA GLU A 212 -15.64 10.10 10.82
C GLU A 212 -16.99 9.38 11.02
N LEU A 213 -17.08 8.59 12.08
CA LEU A 213 -18.29 7.90 12.48
C LEU A 213 -19.26 8.87 13.16
N ARG A 214 -20.48 8.98 12.64
CA ARG A 214 -21.56 9.73 13.28
C ARG A 214 -22.25 8.93 14.37
N ALA A 215 -22.95 9.63 15.27
CA ALA A 215 -23.70 9.00 16.37
C ALA A 215 -24.78 8.02 15.89
N ASP A 216 -25.37 8.24 14.72
CA ASP A 216 -26.34 7.33 14.08
C ASP A 216 -25.69 6.12 13.39
N GLY A 217 -24.35 6.03 13.43
CA GLY A 217 -23.55 4.98 12.81
C GLY A 217 -23.28 5.18 11.31
N THR A 218 -23.71 6.29 10.70
CA THR A 218 -23.33 6.64 9.32
C THR A 218 -21.93 7.26 9.25
N LEU A 219 -21.36 7.36 8.05
CA LEU A 219 -20.05 7.95 7.83
C LEU A 219 -20.14 9.40 7.34
N LYS A 220 -19.33 10.28 7.91
CA LYS A 220 -18.91 11.53 7.29
C LYS A 220 -17.58 11.28 6.60
N VAL A 221 -17.52 11.50 5.30
CA VAL A 221 -16.33 11.25 4.49
C VAL A 221 -15.81 12.58 3.93
N VAL A 222 -14.50 12.81 4.06
CA VAL A 222 -13.76 13.87 3.39
C VAL A 222 -12.69 13.21 2.53
N HIS A 223 -12.66 13.56 1.25
CA HIS A 223 -11.75 12.96 0.30
C HIS A 223 -10.47 13.79 0.11
N TYR A 224 -9.33 13.11 0.05
CA TYR A 224 -8.05 13.66 -0.37
C TYR A 224 -7.79 13.23 -1.82
N ASP A 225 -8.00 14.14 -2.77
CA ASP A 225 -7.61 13.90 -4.17
C ASP A 225 -6.10 14.08 -4.29
N ILE A 226 -5.33 12.99 -4.15
CA ILE A 226 -3.87 12.99 -4.25
C ILE A 226 -3.50 13.16 -5.73
N SER A 227 -3.62 14.41 -6.15
CA SER A 227 -3.27 14.88 -7.48
C SER A 227 -2.82 16.35 -7.46
N SER A 228 -1.68 16.61 -8.10
CA SER A 228 -1.29 17.96 -8.48
C SER A 228 -2.15 18.42 -9.66
N GLY A 229 -2.83 19.54 -9.44
CA GLY A 229 -3.69 20.16 -10.43
C GLY A 229 -2.91 20.76 -11.60
N PRO A 230 -3.58 21.18 -12.68
CA PRO A 230 -2.92 21.77 -13.82
C PRO A 230 -2.04 22.98 -13.45
N GLY A 231 -0.76 22.98 -13.83
CA GLY A 231 0.15 24.11 -13.58
C GLY A 231 0.68 24.21 -12.14
N VAL A 232 0.42 23.23 -11.27
CA VAL A 232 1.14 23.08 -9.99
C VAL A 232 2.58 22.64 -10.26
N VAL A 233 2.76 21.66 -11.14
CA VAL A 233 4.08 21.26 -11.65
C VAL A 233 4.26 21.83 -13.06
N SER A 234 5.36 22.54 -13.28
CA SER A 234 5.66 23.18 -14.57
C SER A 234 5.75 22.14 -15.69
N GLY A 235 4.96 22.31 -16.76
CA GLY A 235 4.89 21.34 -17.87
C GLY A 235 4.03 20.11 -17.58
N TYR A 236 3.41 20.06 -16.40
CA TYR A 236 2.46 19.03 -15.99
C TYR A 236 1.07 19.66 -15.77
N GLU A 237 0.16 19.37 -16.69
CA GLU A 237 -1.25 19.79 -16.61
C GLU A 237 -2.16 18.68 -16.04
N ARG A 238 -1.62 17.76 -15.23
CA ARG A 238 -2.24 16.44 -14.95
C ARG A 238 -1.94 15.90 -13.55
N ARG A 239 -2.75 14.93 -13.11
CA ARG A 239 -2.54 14.15 -11.86
C ARG A 239 -1.15 13.49 -11.84
N GLU A 240 -0.53 13.51 -10.67
CA GLU A 240 0.76 12.87 -10.38
C GLU A 240 0.65 11.35 -10.16
N LYS A 241 1.82 10.71 -10.05
CA LYS A 241 2.03 9.26 -10.13
C LYS A 241 1.40 8.45 -8.98
N LEU A 242 0.90 9.09 -7.93
CA LEU A 242 0.42 8.43 -6.71
C LEU A 242 -1.03 7.96 -6.83
N CYS A 243 -1.23 6.65 -6.85
CA CYS A 243 -2.57 6.05 -6.94
C CYS A 243 -2.77 4.80 -6.07
N HIS A 244 -1.72 4.20 -5.50
CA HIS A 244 -1.87 3.18 -4.46
C HIS A 244 -1.40 3.75 -3.13
N VAL A 245 -2.28 3.84 -2.13
CA VAL A 245 -1.90 4.30 -0.78
C VAL A 245 -1.55 3.11 0.09
N TYR A 246 -0.29 2.68 0.04
CA TYR A 246 0.21 1.51 0.76
C TYR A 246 0.30 1.69 2.27
N ARG A 247 0.60 2.90 2.73
CA ARG A 247 0.71 3.22 4.16
C ARG A 247 0.14 4.59 4.46
N ILE A 248 -0.48 4.70 5.62
CA ILE A 248 -0.91 5.99 6.18
C ILE A 248 -0.32 6.12 7.58
N ALA A 249 0.17 7.31 7.92
CA ALA A 249 0.50 7.67 9.29
C ALA A 249 -0.15 9.01 9.65
N TYR A 250 -0.85 9.03 10.79
CA TYR A 250 -1.36 10.26 11.38
C TYR A 250 -0.29 10.89 12.27
N ASP A 251 0.14 12.09 11.91
CA ASP A 251 1.07 12.92 12.67
C ASP A 251 0.27 13.95 13.47
N LYS A 252 -0.03 13.59 14.72
CA LYS A 252 -0.87 14.37 15.62
C LYS A 252 -0.07 15.51 16.27
N ASP A 253 -0.63 16.71 16.25
CA ASP A 253 -0.20 17.81 17.11
C ASP A 253 -1.30 18.25 18.10
N SER A 254 -0.89 18.97 19.14
CA SER A 254 -1.79 19.68 20.05
C SER A 254 -2.55 20.84 19.39
N ASP A 255 -1.94 21.47 18.38
CA ASP A 255 -2.54 22.44 17.48
C ASP A 255 -3.02 21.71 16.23
N PRO A 256 -4.35 21.54 16.04
CA PRO A 256 -4.91 20.84 14.88
C PRO A 256 -4.42 21.37 13.53
N LYS A 257 -3.98 22.63 13.46
CA LYS A 257 -3.47 23.22 12.21
C LYS A 257 -2.09 22.68 11.80
N LYS A 258 -1.39 22.02 12.72
CA LYS A 258 -0.09 21.38 12.47
C LYS A 258 -0.21 19.88 12.27
N SER A 259 -1.33 19.29 12.68
CA SER A 259 -1.61 17.88 12.45
C SER A 259 -1.59 17.56 10.96
N SER A 260 -0.85 16.52 10.61
CA SER A 260 -0.68 16.07 9.23
C SER A 260 -1.07 14.62 9.09
N VAL A 261 -1.43 14.22 7.88
CA VAL A 261 -1.56 12.82 7.49
C VAL A 261 -0.57 12.56 6.36
N TRP A 262 0.20 11.49 6.47
CA TRP A 262 1.22 11.12 5.50
C TRP A 262 0.77 9.89 4.73
N PHE A 263 0.93 9.94 3.40
CA PHE A 263 0.52 8.88 2.47
C PHE A 263 1.75 8.33 1.75
N GLY A 264 2.02 7.05 1.94
CA GLY A 264 3.06 6.33 1.22
C GLY A 264 2.45 5.67 -0.01
N GLY A 265 2.93 6.06 -1.17
CA GLY A 265 2.36 5.72 -2.47
C GLY A 265 3.11 4.60 -3.20
N ASN A 266 2.62 4.25 -4.40
CA ASN A 266 3.36 3.43 -5.37
C ASN A 266 4.61 4.12 -5.89
N HIS A 267 4.58 5.40 -6.22
CA HIS A 267 5.74 6.03 -6.86
C HIS A 267 6.56 6.91 -5.91
N GLY A 268 5.91 7.48 -4.91
CA GLY A 268 6.43 8.51 -4.02
C GLY A 268 5.55 8.61 -2.77
N PHE A 269 5.60 9.74 -2.09
CA PHE A 269 4.75 10.01 -0.93
C PHE A 269 4.16 11.42 -0.98
N ALA A 270 3.09 11.60 -0.21
CA ALA A 270 2.33 12.84 -0.10
C ALA A 270 2.03 13.17 1.36
N ARG A 271 1.68 14.42 1.61
CA ARG A 271 1.20 14.92 2.90
C ARG A 271 -0.15 15.61 2.71
N GLY A 272 -1.07 15.39 3.65
CA GLY A 272 -2.33 16.11 3.75
C GLY A 272 -2.50 16.82 5.09
N ASP A 273 -3.28 17.90 5.09
CA ASP A 273 -3.83 18.50 6.30
C ASP A 273 -4.85 17.52 6.91
N ALA A 274 -4.56 17.00 8.12
CA ALA A 274 -5.41 16.03 8.79
C ALA A 274 -6.85 16.53 9.02
N HIS A 275 -7.03 17.85 9.17
CA HIS A 275 -8.30 18.51 9.42
C HIS A 275 -8.90 19.18 8.19
N TYR A 276 -8.39 18.86 7.00
CA TYR A 276 -8.94 19.32 5.73
C TYR A 276 -10.47 19.16 5.67
N ALA A 277 -11.14 20.17 5.11
CA ALA A 277 -12.60 20.20 5.05
C ALA A 277 -13.16 19.50 3.79
N GLY A 278 -12.33 19.27 2.78
CA GLY A 278 -12.76 18.80 1.46
C GLY A 278 -13.17 19.94 0.54
N ASP A 279 -12.63 19.94 -0.68
CA ASP A 279 -13.02 20.81 -1.79
C ASP A 279 -13.01 19.99 -3.09
N PRO A 280 -14.19 19.47 -3.50
CA PRO A 280 -14.34 18.72 -4.74
C PRO A 280 -13.92 19.47 -6.00
N THR A 281 -13.99 20.80 -5.98
CA THR A 281 -13.74 21.65 -7.15
C THR A 281 -12.32 22.19 -7.20
N CYS A 282 -11.50 21.87 -6.20
CA CYS A 282 -10.14 22.36 -6.10
C CYS A 282 -9.24 21.89 -7.25
N ASN A 283 -9.55 20.72 -7.84
CA ASN A 283 -8.82 20.16 -8.99
C ASN A 283 -7.29 20.16 -8.76
N GLY A 284 -6.87 19.71 -7.57
CA GLY A 284 -5.46 19.53 -7.20
C GLY A 284 -4.65 20.82 -6.95
N LYS A 285 -5.29 21.98 -6.79
CA LYS A 285 -4.59 23.24 -6.53
C LYS A 285 -4.10 23.35 -5.08
N LEU A 286 -2.85 23.77 -4.88
CA LEU A 286 -2.21 23.82 -3.55
C LEU A 286 -2.96 24.71 -2.56
N GLU A 287 -3.59 25.79 -3.03
CA GLU A 287 -4.32 26.72 -2.17
C GLU A 287 -5.60 26.16 -1.53
N CYS A 288 -6.14 25.05 -2.06
CA CYS A 288 -7.40 24.47 -1.60
C CYS A 288 -7.39 22.95 -1.42
N SER A 289 -6.39 22.21 -1.92
CA SER A 289 -6.44 20.74 -1.96
C SER A 289 -6.26 20.10 -0.59
N GLY A 290 -5.70 20.86 0.36
CA GLY A 290 -5.24 20.35 1.64
C GLY A 290 -4.10 19.34 1.49
N LEU A 291 -3.39 19.34 0.36
CA LEU A 291 -2.41 18.33 -0.02
C LEU A 291 -1.14 18.95 -0.59
N GLU A 292 -0.02 18.33 -0.27
CA GLU A 292 1.30 18.56 -0.85
C GLU A 292 1.87 17.22 -1.30
N GLU A 293 2.15 17.12 -2.59
CA GLU A 293 2.83 16.03 -3.25
C GLU A 293 3.67 16.64 -4.38
N HIS A 294 4.69 16.01 -4.92
CA HIS A 294 5.08 14.62 -4.93
C HIS A 294 6.55 14.55 -4.56
N SER A 295 6.92 13.72 -3.58
CA SER A 295 8.33 13.56 -3.22
C SER A 295 8.79 12.11 -3.07
N HIS A 296 10.08 11.89 -3.31
CA HIS A 296 10.74 10.60 -3.19
C HIS A 296 12.28 10.70 -3.17
N PRO A 297 13.01 9.85 -2.42
CA PRO A 297 14.47 9.72 -2.51
C PRO A 297 14.93 8.94 -3.75
N ALA A 298 14.46 9.32 -4.94
CA ALA A 298 14.80 8.65 -6.18
C ALA A 298 16.28 8.79 -6.55
N TYR A 299 16.85 7.77 -7.20
CA TYR A 299 18.24 7.81 -7.68
C TYR A 299 18.41 7.08 -9.02
N SER A 300 19.42 7.47 -9.79
CA SER A 300 19.70 6.86 -11.09
C SER A 300 20.45 5.53 -10.93
N ALA A 301 19.94 4.49 -11.57
CA ALA A 301 20.54 3.16 -11.59
C ALA A 301 20.35 2.49 -12.97
N PHE A 302 21.00 1.35 -13.17
CA PHE A 302 20.63 0.45 -14.25
C PHE A 302 19.54 -0.53 -13.83
N ILE A 303 18.65 -0.84 -14.78
CA ILE A 303 17.73 -1.98 -14.72
C ILE A 303 17.93 -2.89 -15.92
N TYR A 304 17.60 -4.17 -15.76
CA TYR A 304 17.61 -5.10 -16.88
C TYR A 304 16.54 -4.72 -17.90
N SER A 305 16.92 -4.59 -19.17
CA SER A 305 15.98 -4.22 -20.24
C SER A 305 15.29 -5.43 -20.88
N ASN A 306 15.88 -6.63 -20.78
CA ASN A 306 15.33 -7.85 -21.37
C ASN A 306 15.58 -9.08 -20.49
N TYR A 307 15.24 -8.97 -19.19
CA TYR A 307 15.57 -9.98 -18.19
C TYR A 307 15.14 -11.40 -18.57
N ALA A 308 13.92 -11.58 -19.10
CA ALA A 308 13.41 -12.90 -19.45
C ALA A 308 14.24 -13.58 -20.57
N SER A 309 14.57 -12.84 -21.63
CA SER A 309 15.37 -13.39 -22.74
C SER A 309 16.82 -13.60 -22.32
N ASP A 310 17.39 -12.64 -21.58
CA ASP A 310 18.78 -12.74 -21.11
C ASP A 310 18.95 -13.89 -20.10
N LYS A 311 17.96 -14.14 -19.23
CA LYS A 311 17.93 -15.31 -18.33
C LYS A 311 17.93 -16.63 -19.09
N LEU A 312 17.18 -16.71 -20.19
CA LEU A 312 17.19 -17.90 -21.04
C LEU A 312 18.54 -18.11 -21.75
N GLN A 313 19.18 -17.03 -22.19
CA GLN A 313 20.41 -17.09 -22.99
C GLN A 313 21.69 -17.24 -22.15
N TYR A 314 21.81 -16.46 -21.07
CA TYR A 314 23.03 -16.29 -20.29
C TYR A 314 22.95 -16.89 -18.88
N LYS A 315 21.77 -17.39 -18.47
CA LYS A 315 21.51 -18.10 -17.20
C LYS A 315 21.78 -17.27 -15.94
N GLU A 316 22.95 -17.41 -15.34
CA GLU A 316 23.33 -16.72 -14.10
C GLU A 316 24.45 -15.69 -14.36
N ASP A 317 24.90 -15.56 -15.62
CA ASP A 317 25.92 -14.60 -16.01
C ASP A 317 25.31 -13.21 -16.27
N TYR A 318 24.91 -12.53 -15.18
CA TYR A 318 24.29 -11.20 -15.19
C TYR A 318 25.13 -10.11 -15.86
N SER A 319 26.44 -10.33 -15.97
CA SER A 319 27.35 -9.40 -16.65
C SER A 319 27.02 -9.22 -18.14
N LYS A 320 26.34 -10.21 -18.74
CA LYS A 320 25.92 -10.20 -20.15
C LYS A 320 24.52 -9.64 -20.36
N TYR A 321 23.78 -9.40 -19.29
CA TYR A 321 22.41 -8.92 -19.40
C TYR A 321 22.41 -7.49 -19.88
N GLN A 322 21.47 -7.21 -20.78
CA GLN A 322 21.25 -5.88 -21.29
C GLN A 322 20.65 -5.02 -20.18
N VAL A 323 21.19 -3.80 -20.07
CA VAL A 323 20.73 -2.81 -19.10
C VAL A 323 20.37 -1.51 -19.79
N ARG A 324 19.44 -0.79 -19.18
CA ARG A 324 19.11 0.60 -19.52
C ARG A 324 19.09 1.44 -18.24
N ASP A 325 19.28 2.74 -18.40
CA ASP A 325 19.15 3.70 -17.33
C ASP A 325 17.68 3.83 -16.87
N ALA A 326 17.51 4.02 -15.57
CA ALA A 326 16.24 4.31 -14.94
C ALA A 326 16.45 5.22 -13.72
N LEU A 327 15.44 6.03 -13.43
CA LEU A 327 15.31 6.69 -12.15
C LEU A 327 14.49 5.75 -11.26
N LEU A 328 15.10 5.23 -10.19
CA LEU A 328 14.47 4.25 -9.32
C LEU A 328 13.80 4.90 -8.14
N THR A 329 12.52 4.61 -8.01
CA THR A 329 11.64 4.96 -6.91
C THR A 329 10.42 4.06 -7.00
N ASP A 330 10.01 3.46 -5.89
CA ASP A 330 8.81 2.64 -5.84
C ASP A 330 8.41 2.35 -4.39
N ALA A 331 7.13 2.02 -4.22
CA ALA A 331 6.42 1.45 -3.10
C ALA A 331 6.85 1.89 -1.70
N TYR A 332 6.22 2.95 -1.20
CA TYR A 332 6.47 3.54 0.11
C TYR A 332 5.58 2.94 1.20
N TYR A 333 6.06 1.88 1.84
CA TYR A 333 5.37 1.24 2.98
C TYR A 333 5.85 1.77 4.35
N GLY A 334 7.06 2.32 4.43
CA GLY A 334 7.63 2.85 5.67
C GLY A 334 7.24 4.31 5.88
N ILE A 335 6.46 4.60 6.92
CA ILE A 335 6.17 5.98 7.35
C ILE A 335 6.17 6.02 8.87
N ALA A 336 7.02 6.88 9.44
CA ALA A 336 7.16 7.04 10.87
C ALA A 336 7.40 8.52 11.23
N PRO A 337 6.33 9.28 11.52
CA PRO A 337 6.45 10.66 11.98
C PRO A 337 7.14 10.75 13.34
N LEU A 338 8.06 11.69 13.47
CA LEU A 338 8.77 12.02 14.70
C LEU A 338 8.04 13.13 15.47
N PRO A 339 8.28 13.29 16.78
CA PRO A 339 7.61 14.33 17.58
C PRO A 339 7.82 15.77 17.11
N ASN A 340 8.84 16.04 16.29
CA ASN A 340 9.09 17.35 15.71
C ASN A 340 8.45 17.55 14.32
N HIS A 341 7.66 16.58 13.83
CA HIS A 341 7.08 16.50 12.48
C HIS A 341 8.06 16.20 11.34
N ASP A 342 9.33 15.89 11.62
CA ASP A 342 10.14 15.19 10.61
C ASP A 342 9.60 13.77 10.44
N VAL A 343 9.78 13.17 9.27
CA VAL A 343 9.21 11.85 8.99
C VAL A 343 10.26 10.94 8.41
N TRP A 344 10.41 9.75 8.98
CA TRP A 344 11.12 8.68 8.30
C TRP A 344 10.22 8.07 7.24
N ILE A 345 10.69 8.07 6.00
CA ILE A 345 10.01 7.51 4.85
C ILE A 345 10.88 6.40 4.26
N GLY A 346 10.31 5.23 4.01
CA GLY A 346 11.00 4.08 3.45
C GLY A 346 10.26 3.50 2.26
N GLY A 347 10.96 3.42 1.12
CA GLY A 347 10.46 2.82 -0.11
C GLY A 347 11.09 1.46 -0.42
N ALA A 348 10.75 0.93 -1.60
CA ALA A 348 11.34 -0.29 -2.13
C ALA A 348 12.85 -0.12 -2.39
N ASN A 349 13.25 1.03 -2.96
CA ASN A 349 14.64 1.22 -3.36
C ASN A 349 15.47 1.94 -2.29
N ARG A 350 14.97 3.08 -1.79
CA ARG A 350 15.67 3.94 -0.83
C ARG A 350 14.74 4.51 0.23
N SER A 351 15.36 4.90 1.34
CA SER A 351 14.72 5.56 2.47
C SER A 351 15.21 7.00 2.63
N THR A 352 14.50 7.82 3.39
CA THR A 352 14.91 9.19 3.70
C THR A 352 14.35 9.66 5.03
N LYS A 353 15.03 10.62 5.65
CA LYS A 353 14.42 11.45 6.69
C LYS A 353 13.91 12.71 6.00
N TYR A 354 12.60 12.82 5.89
CA TYR A 354 11.94 13.99 5.34
C TYR A 354 11.88 15.09 6.40
N TYR A 355 12.67 16.15 6.20
CA TYR A 355 12.93 17.19 7.20
C TYR A 355 11.80 18.23 7.33
N TYR A 356 10.54 17.80 7.25
CA TYR A 356 9.37 18.69 7.25
C TYR A 356 9.28 19.55 8.51
N GLY A 357 9.43 18.94 9.68
CA GLY A 357 9.47 19.65 10.96
C GLY A 357 10.63 20.62 11.06
N THR A 358 11.83 20.16 10.72
CA THR A 358 13.08 20.92 10.76
C THR A 358 13.06 22.13 9.82
N THR A 359 12.36 22.06 8.69
CA THR A 359 12.20 23.18 7.75
C THR A 359 11.05 24.13 8.10
N GLY A 360 10.44 23.97 9.28
CA GLY A 360 9.35 24.81 9.75
C GLY A 360 8.00 24.47 9.12
N LEU A 361 7.73 23.17 8.95
CA LEU A 361 6.53 22.62 8.29
C LEU A 361 6.44 23.03 6.81
N ASN A 362 7.60 23.10 6.14
CA ASN A 362 7.68 23.45 4.73
C ASN A 362 7.98 22.21 3.89
N PHE A 363 6.95 21.67 3.23
CA PHE A 363 7.03 20.49 2.39
C PHE A 363 8.07 20.68 1.27
N TRP A 364 7.95 21.74 0.48
CA TRP A 364 8.83 21.97 -0.67
C TRP A 364 10.31 22.11 -0.29
N ARG A 365 10.60 22.75 0.85
CA ARG A 365 11.98 22.81 1.35
C ARG A 365 12.51 21.45 1.80
N ALA A 366 11.65 20.61 2.39
CA ALA A 366 12.02 19.24 2.73
C ALA A 366 12.20 18.36 1.48
N GLN A 367 11.39 18.56 0.44
CA GLN A 367 11.55 17.92 -0.87
C GLN A 367 12.92 18.24 -1.49
N GLU A 368 13.34 19.51 -1.50
CA GLU A 368 14.68 19.89 -1.97
C GLU A 368 15.77 19.08 -1.24
N MET A 369 15.62 18.91 0.08
CA MET A 369 16.54 18.13 0.93
C MET A 369 16.50 16.61 0.73
N THR A 370 15.58 16.11 -0.09
CA THR A 370 15.44 14.68 -0.42
C THR A 370 15.83 14.40 -1.87
N GLU A 371 15.49 15.30 -2.80
CA GLU A 371 15.64 15.05 -4.24
C GLU A 371 16.88 15.70 -4.86
N HIS A 372 17.29 16.87 -4.38
CA HIS A 372 18.36 17.59 -5.05
C HIS A 372 19.72 16.91 -4.89
N PRO A 373 20.61 17.01 -5.90
CA PRO A 373 21.93 16.39 -5.87
C PRO A 373 22.81 16.80 -4.69
N GLU A 374 22.68 17.99 -4.12
CA GLU A 374 23.47 18.39 -2.95
C GLU A 374 23.08 17.67 -1.65
N TYR A 375 21.92 16.99 -1.62
CA TYR A 375 21.43 16.24 -0.47
C TYR A 375 21.42 14.71 -0.67
N LYS A 376 22.28 14.16 -1.56
CA LYS A 376 22.37 12.70 -1.74
C LYS A 376 22.57 11.92 -0.44
N TRP A 377 23.23 12.53 0.55
CA TRP A 377 23.43 11.96 1.88
C TRP A 377 22.12 11.58 2.59
N ASN A 378 20.99 12.18 2.19
CA ASN A 378 19.67 11.91 2.72
C ASN A 378 18.87 10.87 1.92
N ARG A 379 19.43 10.35 0.82
CA ARG A 379 18.97 9.11 0.17
C ARG A 379 19.67 7.95 0.88
N ARG A 380 18.99 7.39 1.86
CA ARG A 380 19.53 6.37 2.74
C ARG A 380 19.44 5.01 2.07
N ASP A 381 20.60 4.38 1.98
CA ASP A 381 20.80 2.98 1.64
C ASP A 381 20.94 2.21 2.96
N LEU A 382 19.81 1.70 3.47
CA LEU A 382 19.75 1.10 4.81
C LEU A 382 20.37 -0.29 4.83
N TRP A 383 20.20 -1.04 3.73
CA TRP A 383 20.90 -2.29 3.49
C TRP A 383 21.91 -2.11 2.37
N THR A 384 23.13 -1.76 2.78
CA THR A 384 24.20 -1.27 1.91
C THR A 384 24.41 -2.08 0.65
N ASP A 385 24.35 -1.40 -0.49
CA ASP A 385 24.71 -1.93 -1.81
C ASP A 385 26.16 -2.44 -1.84
N ALA A 386 26.44 -3.43 -2.70
CA ALA A 386 27.81 -3.80 -3.02
C ALA A 386 28.54 -2.67 -3.77
N VAL A 387 27.79 -1.92 -4.59
CA VAL A 387 28.24 -0.69 -5.24
C VAL A 387 27.20 0.39 -4.98
N GLY A 388 27.51 1.29 -4.06
CA GLY A 388 26.62 2.40 -3.69
C GLY A 388 26.33 3.37 -4.83
N GLU A 389 25.45 4.34 -4.56
CA GLU A 389 25.04 5.37 -5.53
C GLU A 389 26.27 6.08 -6.12
N LYS A 390 26.42 6.03 -7.44
CA LYS A 390 27.51 6.67 -8.19
C LYS A 390 26.98 7.28 -9.48
N GLU A 391 27.66 8.32 -9.94
CA GLU A 391 27.47 8.82 -11.30
C GLU A 391 28.03 7.83 -12.33
N TRP A 392 27.56 7.96 -13.57
CA TRP A 392 27.82 7.06 -14.69
C TRP A 392 29.24 6.42 -14.72
N PRO A 393 29.36 5.08 -14.91
CA PRO A 393 28.29 4.12 -15.10
C PRO A 393 27.53 3.85 -13.79
N TYR A 394 26.20 3.84 -13.87
CA TYR A 394 25.34 3.57 -12.71
C TYR A 394 25.54 2.14 -12.19
N SER A 395 25.07 1.87 -10.95
CA SER A 395 25.11 0.51 -10.39
C SER A 395 24.12 -0.40 -11.12
N ARG A 396 24.55 -1.64 -11.37
CA ARG A 396 23.73 -2.69 -12.00
C ARG A 396 22.82 -3.36 -10.96
N PRO A 397 21.70 -4.02 -11.36
CA PRO A 397 20.80 -4.68 -10.42
C PRO A 397 21.51 -5.67 -9.48
N GLU A 398 22.46 -6.44 -9.99
CA GLU A 398 23.25 -7.41 -9.22
C GLU A 398 24.28 -6.78 -8.27
N GLU A 399 24.52 -5.47 -8.37
CA GLU A 399 25.44 -4.72 -7.50
C GLU A 399 24.71 -4.03 -6.33
N ARG A 400 23.38 -4.14 -6.27
CA ARG A 400 22.53 -3.42 -5.33
C ARG A 400 21.82 -4.35 -4.36
N THR A 401 21.52 -3.82 -3.19
CA THR A 401 20.59 -4.43 -2.24
C THR A 401 19.47 -3.42 -2.02
N GLU A 402 18.31 -3.69 -2.60
CA GLU A 402 17.14 -2.82 -2.42
C GLU A 402 16.67 -2.89 -0.96
N ASP A 403 16.35 -1.73 -0.37
CA ASP A 403 15.91 -1.66 1.03
C ASP A 403 14.67 -2.53 1.27
N LEU A 404 13.73 -2.50 0.31
CA LEU A 404 12.44 -3.20 0.34
C LEU A 404 11.69 -2.97 1.64
N VAL A 405 11.66 -1.71 2.11
CA VAL A 405 11.01 -1.36 3.37
C VAL A 405 9.55 -1.77 3.33
N SER A 406 9.10 -2.43 4.39
CA SER A 406 7.72 -2.87 4.58
C SER A 406 7.01 -2.14 5.73
N GLY A 407 7.75 -1.43 6.57
CA GLY A 407 7.20 -0.69 7.69
C GLY A 407 8.28 0.04 8.48
N MET A 408 7.87 1.09 9.18
CA MET A 408 8.74 1.85 10.09
C MET A 408 7.96 2.22 11.35
N ALA A 409 8.62 2.19 12.50
CA ALA A 409 8.00 2.55 13.78
C ALA A 409 8.98 3.26 14.71
N VAL A 410 8.61 4.43 15.21
CA VAL A 410 9.41 5.22 16.16
C VAL A 410 9.39 4.57 17.53
N VAL A 411 10.54 4.55 18.21
CA VAL A 411 10.66 4.17 19.61
C VAL A 411 10.23 5.35 20.50
N PRO A 412 9.17 5.20 21.32
CA PRO A 412 8.58 6.30 22.09
C PRO A 412 9.33 6.58 23.41
N ASP A 413 10.67 6.61 23.37
CA ASP A 413 11.53 6.86 24.54
C ASP A 413 12.26 8.21 24.50
N GLY A 414 11.89 9.08 23.55
CA GLY A 414 12.48 10.40 23.35
C GLY A 414 13.82 10.40 22.61
N THR A 415 14.32 9.24 22.17
CA THR A 415 15.61 9.13 21.48
C THR A 415 15.50 9.24 19.97
N ASN A 416 14.27 9.28 19.43
CA ASN A 416 13.97 9.31 18.00
C ASN A 416 14.56 8.13 17.20
N ARG A 417 14.88 7.02 17.88
CA ARG A 417 15.22 5.76 17.22
C ARG A 417 14.02 5.22 16.45
N VAL A 418 14.30 4.51 15.36
CA VAL A 418 13.27 3.91 14.52
C VAL A 418 13.60 2.46 14.24
N TRP A 419 12.59 1.60 14.32
CA TRP A 419 12.65 0.26 13.77
C TRP A 419 12.18 0.26 12.32
N VAL A 420 12.90 -0.42 11.44
CA VAL A 420 12.61 -0.52 10.01
C VAL A 420 12.51 -1.99 9.64
N SER A 421 11.36 -2.44 9.13
CA SER A 421 11.19 -3.79 8.60
C SER A 421 11.36 -3.80 7.09
N SER A 422 11.78 -4.95 6.55
CA SER A 422 11.95 -5.16 5.11
C SER A 422 11.36 -6.49 4.66
N PHE A 423 10.72 -6.49 3.49
CA PHE A 423 10.19 -7.69 2.84
C PHE A 423 11.29 -8.71 2.51
N ALA A 424 12.56 -8.29 2.40
CA ALA A 424 13.68 -9.18 2.06
C ALA A 424 14.78 -9.24 3.12
N ASN A 425 14.95 -8.18 3.90
CA ASN A 425 16.20 -7.94 4.62
C ASN A 425 16.08 -8.01 6.15
N GLY A 426 14.90 -8.35 6.66
CA GLY A 426 14.67 -8.53 8.10
C GLY A 426 14.27 -7.22 8.78
N LEU A 427 14.90 -6.92 9.92
CA LEU A 427 14.57 -5.80 10.78
C LEU A 427 15.85 -5.04 11.19
N LEU A 428 15.85 -3.72 11.02
CA LEU A 428 16.90 -2.81 11.49
C LEU A 428 16.37 -1.92 12.62
N GLN A 429 17.25 -1.53 13.54
CA GLN A 429 17.05 -0.37 14.40
C GLN A 429 18.02 0.73 13.99
N LEU A 430 17.51 1.93 13.76
CA LEU A 430 18.28 3.13 13.44
C LEU A 430 18.34 4.08 14.64
N ASP A 431 19.41 4.86 14.73
CA ASP A 431 19.46 6.06 15.58
C ASP A 431 18.70 7.25 14.96
N ALA A 432 18.70 8.41 15.64
CA ALA A 432 17.99 9.60 15.21
C ALA A 432 18.57 10.22 13.92
N GLU A 433 19.84 9.93 13.63
CA GLU A 433 20.62 10.36 12.48
C GLU A 433 20.56 9.37 11.31
N GLY A 434 20.01 8.17 11.53
CA GLY A 434 19.84 7.12 10.53
C GLY A 434 20.95 6.07 10.50
N ASN A 435 21.85 6.02 11.48
CA ASN A 435 22.87 4.97 11.55
C ASN A 435 22.26 3.67 12.08
N VAL A 436 22.70 2.53 11.54
CA VAL A 436 22.23 1.20 11.97
C VAL A 436 22.83 0.85 13.33
N LEU A 437 21.97 0.64 14.33
CA LEU A 437 22.31 0.21 15.68
C LEU A 437 22.22 -1.31 15.85
N ARG A 438 21.24 -1.93 15.19
CA ARG A 438 20.98 -3.37 15.26
C ARG A 438 20.43 -3.86 13.93
N SER A 439 20.83 -5.08 13.56
CA SER A 439 20.27 -5.80 12.42
C SER A 439 19.86 -7.21 12.86
N LEU A 440 18.65 -7.62 12.49
CA LEU A 440 18.04 -8.88 12.86
C LEU A 440 17.42 -9.49 11.61
N LYS A 441 17.95 -10.63 11.18
CA LYS A 441 17.37 -11.41 10.07
C LYS A 441 17.11 -12.85 10.52
N ASN A 442 18.16 -13.55 10.95
CA ASN A 442 18.09 -14.96 11.33
C ASN A 442 17.58 -15.19 12.76
N ASP A 443 17.57 -14.16 13.61
CA ASP A 443 17.04 -14.25 14.97
C ASP A 443 15.51 -14.24 15.01
N LEU A 444 14.88 -13.64 13.99
CA LEU A 444 13.44 -13.53 13.85
C LEU A 444 12.80 -14.90 13.58
N ILE A 445 11.48 -14.96 13.61
CA ILE A 445 10.75 -16.18 13.25
C ILE A 445 10.85 -16.48 11.76
N ALA A 446 10.93 -15.44 10.93
CA ALA A 446 11.19 -15.51 9.51
C ALA A 446 12.07 -14.31 9.10
N PRO A 447 12.94 -14.45 8.09
CA PRO A 447 13.84 -13.39 7.67
C PRO A 447 13.17 -12.28 6.84
N HIS A 448 11.90 -12.47 6.48
CA HIS A 448 11.11 -11.57 5.65
C HIS A 448 10.01 -10.96 6.50
N VAL A 449 10.03 -9.64 6.68
CA VAL A 449 9.16 -8.94 7.63
C VAL A 449 8.24 -8.02 6.84
N ALA A 450 6.94 -8.11 7.02
CA ALA A 450 5.94 -7.30 6.31
C ALA A 450 5.43 -6.12 7.13
N SER A 451 5.64 -6.11 8.44
CA SER A 451 5.13 -5.05 9.31
C SER A 451 5.95 -4.93 10.58
N VAL A 452 5.97 -3.73 11.16
CA VAL A 452 6.57 -3.48 12.47
C VAL A 452 5.79 -2.43 13.26
N ALA A 453 5.61 -2.68 14.55
CA ALA A 453 5.14 -1.69 15.53
C ALA A 453 6.02 -1.70 16.77
N VAL A 454 6.08 -0.59 17.51
CA VAL A 454 6.78 -0.51 18.79
C VAL A 454 5.77 -0.39 19.91
N ASP A 455 5.83 -1.34 20.82
CA ASP A 455 5.08 -1.36 22.06
C ASP A 455 5.54 -0.22 22.99
N PRO A 456 4.68 0.76 23.30
CA PRO A 456 5.10 1.93 24.05
C PRO A 456 5.37 1.66 25.53
N LEU A 457 4.95 0.50 26.07
CA LEU A 457 5.13 0.20 27.50
C LEU A 457 6.53 -0.30 27.83
N ASP A 458 7.18 -1.00 26.90
CA ASP A 458 8.53 -1.54 27.11
C ASP A 458 9.48 -1.37 25.93
N ASN A 459 9.07 -0.60 24.91
CA ASN A 459 9.83 -0.31 23.70
C ASN A 459 10.22 -1.54 22.86
N SER A 460 9.56 -2.68 23.08
CA SER A 460 9.77 -3.87 22.25
C SER A 460 9.17 -3.69 20.86
N ALA A 461 9.90 -4.15 19.83
CA ALA A 461 9.40 -4.14 18.46
C ALA A 461 8.65 -5.44 18.15
N TRP A 462 7.45 -5.33 17.60
CA TRP A 462 6.64 -6.43 17.13
C TRP A 462 6.74 -6.48 15.61
N ALA A 463 7.39 -7.51 15.08
CA ALA A 463 7.68 -7.70 13.67
C ALA A 463 6.85 -8.86 13.11
N GLY A 464 5.98 -8.56 12.15
CA GLY A 464 5.13 -9.53 11.48
C GLY A 464 5.81 -10.14 10.25
N ALA A 465 5.76 -11.47 10.11
CA ALA A 465 6.37 -12.15 8.98
C ALA A 465 5.62 -11.90 7.66
N ALA A 466 6.36 -11.74 6.57
CA ALA A 466 5.80 -11.55 5.23
C ALA A 466 5.20 -12.84 4.63
N TRP A 467 5.75 -13.98 5.03
CA TRP A 467 5.21 -15.32 4.78
C TRP A 467 5.77 -16.27 5.82
N GLY A 468 4.90 -17.12 6.36
CA GLY A 468 5.27 -18.16 7.33
C GLY A 468 5.78 -17.62 8.67
N GLY A 469 5.36 -18.25 9.77
CA GLY A 469 5.99 -18.07 11.07
C GLY A 469 5.30 -17.10 12.03
N GLY A 470 4.38 -16.23 11.60
CA GLY A 470 3.65 -15.36 12.54
C GLY A 470 4.43 -14.12 12.97
N ILE A 471 4.66 -13.91 14.27
CA ILE A 471 5.15 -12.64 14.82
C ILE A 471 6.38 -12.84 15.70
N SER A 472 7.39 -11.96 15.56
CA SER A 472 8.54 -11.85 16.47
C SER A 472 8.44 -10.60 17.31
N ARG A 473 8.55 -10.74 18.64
CA ARG A 473 8.68 -9.61 19.56
C ARG A 473 10.13 -9.49 20.01
N VAL A 474 10.74 -8.36 19.71
CA VAL A 474 12.15 -8.03 19.91
C VAL A 474 12.28 -7.05 21.08
N GLY A 475 12.88 -7.50 22.17
CA GLY A 475 13.25 -6.69 23.33
C GLY A 475 14.64 -7.08 23.82
N GLY A 476 14.77 -7.39 25.11
CA GLY A 476 15.99 -7.99 25.68
C GLY A 476 16.35 -9.37 25.09
N GLY A 477 15.39 -10.03 24.44
CA GLY A 477 15.56 -11.21 23.60
C GLY A 477 14.54 -11.21 22.47
N VAL A 478 14.40 -12.33 21.75
CA VAL A 478 13.36 -12.49 20.72
C VAL A 478 12.36 -13.54 21.16
N THR A 479 11.11 -13.12 21.40
CA THR A 479 9.97 -14.00 21.64
C THR A 479 9.25 -14.26 20.32
N LYS A 480 8.89 -15.51 20.05
CA LYS A 480 8.29 -15.92 18.77
C LYS A 480 6.87 -16.43 18.99
N TYR A 481 5.89 -15.75 18.42
CA TYR A 481 4.49 -16.18 18.36
C TYR A 481 4.28 -16.94 17.05
N SER A 482 4.27 -18.27 17.15
CA SER A 482 4.42 -19.19 16.00
C SER A 482 3.18 -20.06 15.77
N TYR A 483 3.32 -21.09 14.92
CA TYR A 483 2.31 -22.13 14.70
C TYR A 483 1.78 -22.76 16.00
N THR A 484 2.60 -22.83 17.06
CA THR A 484 2.18 -23.37 18.36
C THR A 484 1.08 -22.56 19.02
N LEU A 485 1.02 -21.26 18.72
CA LEU A 485 0.03 -20.34 19.27
C LEU A 485 -1.07 -20.01 18.27
N PHE A 486 -0.70 -19.77 17.00
CA PHE A 486 -1.63 -19.33 15.97
C PHE A 486 -2.25 -20.47 15.16
N GLY A 487 -1.79 -21.71 15.37
CA GLY A 487 -2.17 -22.83 14.52
C GLY A 487 -1.58 -22.73 13.11
N GLN A 488 -1.80 -23.76 12.30
CA GLN A 488 -1.20 -23.88 10.97
C GLN A 488 -1.70 -22.81 9.99
N HIS A 489 -3.00 -22.49 10.01
CA HIS A 489 -3.59 -21.58 9.04
C HIS A 489 -3.09 -20.14 9.24
N LEU A 490 -3.31 -19.53 10.41
CA LEU A 490 -2.90 -18.15 10.66
C LEU A 490 -1.39 -17.96 10.63
N SER A 491 -0.60 -18.93 11.11
CA SER A 491 0.87 -18.81 11.05
C SER A 491 1.44 -18.90 9.64
N GLY A 492 0.67 -19.43 8.67
CA GLY A 492 1.03 -19.43 7.26
C GLY A 492 0.70 -18.11 6.54
N LEU A 493 -0.16 -17.27 7.11
CA LEU A 493 -0.58 -16.01 6.52
C LEU A 493 0.49 -14.93 6.68
N ARG A 494 0.49 -13.97 5.74
CA ARG A 494 1.27 -12.74 5.87
C ARG A 494 0.69 -11.89 7.00
N VAL A 495 1.54 -11.37 7.88
CA VAL A 495 1.15 -10.36 8.87
C VAL A 495 1.40 -8.98 8.26
N SER A 496 0.43 -8.45 7.53
CA SER A 496 0.55 -7.26 6.68
C SER A 496 0.61 -5.95 7.45
N ASP A 497 0.05 -5.91 8.65
CA ASP A 497 0.04 -4.72 9.49
C ASP A 497 0.05 -5.12 10.96
N ILE A 498 0.80 -4.37 11.75
CA ILE A 498 0.76 -4.42 13.20
C ILE A 498 0.67 -2.97 13.67
N GLN A 499 -0.28 -2.70 14.55
CA GLN A 499 -0.49 -1.37 15.12
C GLN A 499 -0.67 -1.44 16.63
N VAL A 500 -0.35 -0.35 17.30
CA VAL A 500 -0.60 -0.19 18.73
C VAL A 500 -1.93 0.52 18.91
N ASP A 501 -2.83 -0.05 19.72
CA ASP A 501 -3.97 0.70 20.22
C ASP A 501 -3.55 1.54 21.44
N ARG A 502 -3.64 2.86 21.27
CA ARG A 502 -3.28 3.86 22.28
C ARG A 502 -4.48 4.44 23.04
N SER A 503 -5.68 3.91 22.84
CA SER A 503 -6.92 4.37 23.49
C SER A 503 -7.01 4.07 25.00
N GLY A 504 -6.04 3.32 25.54
CA GLY A 504 -6.00 2.93 26.94
C GLY A 504 -4.58 2.80 27.49
N ALA A 505 -4.47 2.51 28.79
CA ALA A 505 -3.19 2.42 29.50
C ALA A 505 -2.54 1.02 29.45
N ARG A 506 -3.27 0.00 28.97
CA ARG A 506 -2.78 -1.38 28.88
C ARG A 506 -2.18 -1.65 27.50
N ARG A 507 -1.33 -2.66 27.41
CA ARG A 507 -0.84 -3.15 26.12
C ARG A 507 -1.99 -3.69 25.31
N ARG A 508 -2.20 -3.12 24.13
CA ARG A 508 -3.10 -3.67 23.12
C ARG A 508 -2.46 -3.56 21.75
N MET A 509 -2.04 -4.71 21.21
CA MET A 509 -1.43 -4.81 19.88
C MET A 509 -2.44 -5.41 18.90
N LEU A 510 -2.58 -4.81 17.73
CA LEU A 510 -3.46 -5.28 16.66
C LEU A 510 -2.60 -5.88 15.56
N ALA A 511 -3.02 -7.01 14.98
CA ALA A 511 -2.34 -7.67 13.88
C ALA A 511 -3.32 -8.06 12.77
N ALA A 512 -3.00 -7.67 11.55
CA ALA A 512 -3.71 -8.06 10.34
C ALA A 512 -3.04 -9.28 9.71
N PHE A 513 -3.77 -10.39 9.61
CA PHE A 513 -3.34 -11.59 8.88
C PHE A 513 -4.01 -11.59 7.50
N THR A 514 -3.25 -11.30 6.45
CA THR A 514 -3.77 -11.24 5.07
C THR A 514 -4.00 -12.64 4.52
N PRO A 515 -5.10 -12.88 3.79
CA PRO A 515 -5.40 -14.17 3.21
C PRO A 515 -4.32 -14.65 2.22
N VAL A 516 -4.34 -15.95 1.96
CA VAL A 516 -3.59 -16.55 0.84
C VAL A 516 -4.58 -16.88 -0.26
N GLU A 517 -4.40 -16.22 -1.41
CA GLU A 517 -5.05 -16.58 -2.67
C GLU A 517 -4.31 -17.77 -3.28
N GLN A 518 -4.96 -18.93 -3.37
CA GLN A 518 -4.41 -20.04 -4.13
C GLN A 518 -4.72 -19.80 -5.60
N GLY A 519 -3.71 -19.77 -6.48
CA GLY A 519 -3.90 -19.51 -7.91
C GLY A 519 -4.93 -20.42 -8.60
N LYS A 520 -5.22 -21.58 -8.03
CA LYS A 520 -6.44 -22.37 -8.26
C LYS A 520 -6.93 -22.94 -6.93
N GLY A 521 -8.14 -22.61 -6.51
CA GLY A 521 -8.76 -23.18 -5.30
C GLY A 521 -9.24 -22.13 -4.30
N PRO A 522 -9.90 -22.57 -3.22
CA PRO A 522 -10.53 -21.66 -2.27
C PRO A 522 -9.50 -20.77 -1.58
N VAL A 523 -9.89 -19.52 -1.34
CA VAL A 523 -9.07 -18.55 -0.58
C VAL A 523 -9.08 -18.97 0.89
N THR A 524 -7.92 -18.91 1.55
CA THR A 524 -7.90 -19.00 3.02
C THR A 524 -8.10 -17.60 3.59
N PRO A 525 -9.26 -17.28 4.20
CA PRO A 525 -9.58 -15.92 4.61
C PRO A 525 -8.62 -15.44 5.69
N GLY A 526 -8.41 -14.12 5.70
CA GLY A 526 -7.61 -13.45 6.71
C GLY A 526 -8.27 -13.42 8.08
N ALA A 527 -7.55 -12.87 9.06
CA ALA A 527 -8.07 -12.65 10.40
C ALA A 527 -7.47 -11.39 11.04
N ILE A 528 -8.14 -10.90 12.08
CA ILE A 528 -7.65 -9.84 12.95
C ILE A 528 -7.28 -10.47 14.28
N GLY A 529 -6.03 -10.31 14.70
CA GLY A 529 -5.56 -10.67 16.04
C GLY A 529 -5.47 -9.43 16.94
N ILE A 530 -5.97 -9.53 18.15
CA ILE A 530 -5.85 -8.50 19.19
C ILE A 530 -5.14 -9.13 20.37
N TYR A 531 -3.95 -8.63 20.69
CA TYR A 531 -3.19 -9.04 21.87
C TYR A 531 -3.41 -8.05 23.00
N ASP A 532 -3.99 -8.52 24.10
CA ASP A 532 -4.11 -7.81 25.36
C ASP A 532 -3.12 -8.41 26.37
N GLY A 533 -2.17 -7.59 26.83
CA GLY A 533 -1.13 -8.01 27.77
C GLY A 533 -0.88 -6.98 28.87
N ASP A 534 -0.11 -7.40 29.87
CA ASP A 534 0.38 -6.53 30.95
C ASP A 534 1.67 -5.79 30.57
#